data_AF-A0A9P5TQ56-F1
#
_entry.id   AF-A0A9P5TQ56-F1
#
_cell.length_a   1.000
_cell.length_b   1.000
_cell.length_c   1.000
_cell.angle_alpha   90.00
_cell.angle_beta   90.00
_cell.angle_gamma   90.00
#
_symmetry.space_group_name_H-M   'P 1'
#
loop_
_entity.id
_entity.type
_entity.pdbx_description
1 polymer ?
#
loop_
_entity_poly.entity_id
_entity_poly.type
_entity_poly.pdbx_seq_one_letter_code
_entity_poly.pdbx_strand_id
1 'polypeptide(L)'
;MPSVSSSEHIFFVKEGDIMKAKPKHFIPRPDSVGSVGQHPVIVLSRPDAQGYVLVAPMSHNHPEGTPTRSASRFGLPVDPLKGESRVNVGQPKVVHQENLRPNKPHTAMTYNNFAALKAEIFKNLQHQPRTY
;
A
#
# COMPACT_ATOMS: atom_id res chain seq x y z
N MET A 1 -3.50 -10.72 41.84
CA MET A 1 -2.47 -11.04 40.84
C MET A 1 -2.80 -10.29 39.56
N PRO A 2 -2.13 -9.18 39.20
CA PRO A 2 -2.33 -8.57 37.89
C PRO A 2 -1.48 -9.33 36.87
N SER A 3 -2.11 -9.82 35.81
CA SER A 3 -1.46 -10.52 34.71
C SER A 3 -0.67 -9.54 33.85
N VAL A 4 0.62 -9.80 33.67
CA VAL A 4 1.46 -9.15 32.67
C VAL A 4 0.97 -9.61 31.29
N SER A 5 0.26 -8.75 30.55
CA SER A 5 -0.10 -9.03 29.15
C SER A 5 0.79 -8.21 28.24
N SER A 6 1.75 -8.91 27.63
CA SER A 6 2.33 -8.65 26.31
C SER A 6 2.72 -7.20 25.99
N SER A 7 4.02 -6.95 25.95
CA SER A 7 4.64 -5.81 25.25
C SER A 7 3.98 -5.62 23.89
N GLU A 8 3.05 -4.67 23.81
CA GLU A 8 2.56 -4.14 22.55
C GLU A 8 3.78 -3.58 21.83
N HIS A 9 4.30 -4.32 20.86
CA HIS A 9 5.25 -3.77 19.93
C HIS A 9 4.50 -2.67 19.17
N ILE A 10 4.66 -1.42 19.63
CA ILE A 10 4.17 -0.23 18.94
C ILE A 10 4.86 -0.23 17.57
N PHE A 11 4.16 -0.72 16.56
CA PHE A 11 4.65 -0.75 15.20
C PHE A 11 4.45 0.64 14.62
N PHE A 12 5.55 1.40 14.50
CA PHE A 12 5.53 2.70 13.85
C PHE A 12 5.54 2.51 12.34
N VAL A 13 4.43 2.87 11.70
CA VAL A 13 4.28 2.91 10.24
C VAL A 13 5.15 4.02 9.66
N LYS A 14 6.03 3.67 8.72
CA LYS A 14 6.92 4.62 8.04
C LYS A 14 6.66 4.68 6.54
N GLU A 15 6.99 5.82 5.96
CA GLU A 15 7.00 5.99 4.51
C GLU A 15 7.97 5.01 3.84
N GLY A 16 7.50 4.35 2.78
CA GLY A 16 8.25 3.31 2.08
C GLY A 16 8.09 1.91 2.68
N ASP A 17 7.44 1.77 3.84
CA ASP A 17 7.11 0.46 4.39
C ASP A 17 6.20 -0.31 3.44
N ILE A 18 6.49 -1.61 3.28
CA ILE A 18 5.62 -2.54 2.57
C ILE A 18 4.85 -3.30 3.64
N MET A 19 3.56 -3.03 3.70
CA MET A 19 2.63 -3.60 4.68
C MET A 19 1.55 -4.41 3.98
N LYS A 20 0.63 -4.98 4.75
CA LYS A 20 -0.54 -5.71 4.27
C LYS A 20 -1.82 -5.02 4.72
N ALA A 21 -2.80 -4.94 3.84
CA ALA A 21 -4.12 -4.38 4.14
C ALA A 21 -5.21 -5.12 3.38
N LYS A 22 -6.43 -5.17 3.93
CA LYS A 22 -7.59 -5.68 3.19
C LYS A 22 -8.24 -4.54 2.40
N PRO A 23 -8.58 -4.72 1.11
CA PRO A 23 -9.16 -3.63 0.31
C PRO A 23 -10.49 -3.06 0.85
N LYS A 24 -11.22 -3.80 1.68
CA LYS A 24 -12.43 -3.30 2.37
C LYS A 24 -12.18 -2.13 3.34
N HIS A 25 -10.93 -1.91 3.76
CA HIS A 25 -10.54 -0.81 4.64
C HIS A 25 -10.03 0.41 3.86
N PHE A 26 -10.01 0.35 2.52
CA PHE A 26 -9.57 1.47 1.69
C PHE A 26 -10.66 2.52 1.61
N ILE A 27 -10.25 3.78 1.52
CA ILE A 27 -11.12 4.91 1.24
C ILE A 27 -10.68 5.56 -0.08
N PRO A 28 -11.59 5.71 -1.07
CA PRO A 28 -12.92 5.11 -1.10
C PRO A 28 -12.85 3.57 -1.16
N ARG A 29 -13.89 2.91 -0.65
CA ARG A 29 -14.00 1.45 -0.68
C ARG A 29 -14.20 1.00 -2.13
N PRO A 30 -13.43 0.03 -2.65
CA PRO A 30 -13.65 -0.49 -4.00
C PRO A 30 -14.99 -1.23 -4.11
N ASP A 31 -15.71 -1.02 -5.20
CA ASP A 31 -16.92 -1.76 -5.53
C ASP A 31 -16.53 -3.22 -5.80
N SER A 32 -17.20 -4.17 -5.13
CA SER A 32 -16.94 -5.63 -5.27
C SER A 32 -15.71 -6.20 -4.54
N VAL A 33 -15.41 -5.72 -3.34
CA VAL A 33 -14.55 -6.49 -2.41
C VAL A 33 -15.36 -7.63 -1.78
N GLY A 34 -15.42 -8.77 -2.46
CA GLY A 34 -15.80 -10.06 -1.85
C GLY A 34 -14.85 -10.44 -0.69
N SER A 35 -14.67 -11.74 -0.42
CA SER A 35 -13.65 -12.20 0.55
C SER A 35 -12.23 -12.03 -0.03
N VAL A 36 -11.81 -10.78 -0.21
CA VAL A 36 -10.46 -10.45 -0.67
C VAL A 36 -9.54 -10.46 0.55
N GLY A 37 -8.48 -11.25 0.46
CA GLY A 37 -7.47 -11.38 1.50
C GLY A 37 -6.69 -10.08 1.74
N GLN A 38 -5.63 -10.18 2.51
CA GLN A 38 -4.70 -9.08 2.66
C GLN A 38 -3.80 -8.97 1.43
N HIS A 39 -3.68 -7.76 0.89
CA HIS A 39 -2.78 -7.43 -0.21
C HIS A 39 -1.62 -6.59 0.30
N PRO A 40 -0.43 -6.73 -0.31
CA PRO A 40 0.65 -5.81 -0.02
C PRO A 40 0.28 -4.39 -0.44
N VAL A 41 0.71 -3.42 0.37
CA VAL A 41 0.54 -1.99 0.13
C VAL A 41 1.85 -1.29 0.48
N ILE A 42 2.20 -0.24 -0.27
CA ILE A 42 3.33 0.63 0.02
C ILE A 42 2.80 1.86 0.75
N VAL A 43 3.36 2.18 1.91
CA VAL A 43 3.01 3.38 2.67
C VAL A 43 3.63 4.61 2.03
N LEU A 44 2.81 5.61 1.71
CA LEU A 44 3.23 6.82 0.99
C LEU A 44 3.36 8.05 1.89
N SER A 45 2.66 8.06 3.03
CA SER A 45 2.68 9.15 3.99
C SER A 45 2.86 8.63 5.42
N ARG A 46 3.38 9.49 6.30
CA ARG A 46 3.22 9.30 7.74
C ARG A 46 1.74 9.33 8.15
N PRO A 47 1.37 8.67 9.27
CA PRO A 47 0.03 8.82 9.84
C PRO A 47 -0.28 10.28 10.16
N ASP A 48 -1.48 10.73 9.81
CA ASP A 48 -1.99 12.03 10.25
C ASP A 48 -2.40 12.01 11.74
N ALA A 49 -2.95 13.12 12.24
CA ALA A 49 -3.37 13.24 13.64
C ALA A 49 -4.48 12.23 14.04
N GLN A 50 -5.18 11.67 13.05
CA GLN A 50 -6.24 10.69 13.19
C GLN A 50 -5.76 9.27 12.85
N GLY A 51 -4.48 9.08 12.54
CA GLY A 51 -3.89 7.78 12.24
C GLY A 51 -4.09 7.28 10.80
N TYR A 52 -4.57 8.11 9.89
CA TYR A 52 -4.73 7.73 8.48
C TYR A 52 -3.44 7.93 7.69
N VAL A 53 -3.20 7.01 6.75
CA VAL A 53 -2.06 7.04 5.83
C VAL A 53 -2.54 6.90 4.39
N LEU A 54 -1.77 7.48 3.47
CA LEU A 54 -1.85 7.19 2.05
C LEU A 54 -1.07 5.93 1.73
N VAL A 55 -1.64 5.06 0.89
CA VAL A 55 -1.01 3.82 0.45
C VAL A 55 -1.17 3.61 -1.06
N ALA A 56 -0.19 2.96 -1.67
CA ALA A 56 -0.26 2.42 -3.02
C ALA A 56 -0.50 0.90 -2.96
N PRO A 57 -1.67 0.39 -3.37
CA PRO A 57 -1.93 -1.04 -3.41
C PRO A 57 -1.04 -1.78 -4.42
N MET A 58 -0.59 -2.98 -4.06
CA MET A 58 0.10 -3.91 -4.95
C MET A 58 -0.69 -5.22 -5.07
N SER A 59 -0.88 -5.69 -6.30
CA SER A 59 -1.67 -6.89 -6.60
C SER A 59 -1.31 -7.45 -7.96
N HIS A 60 -1.56 -8.74 -8.18
CA HIS A 60 -1.55 -9.34 -9.51
C HIS A 60 -2.81 -8.99 -10.31
N ASN A 61 -3.90 -8.67 -9.61
CA ASN A 61 -5.17 -8.32 -10.22
C ASN A 61 -5.67 -6.99 -9.66
N HIS A 62 -5.80 -5.99 -10.52
CA HIS A 62 -6.38 -4.68 -10.20
C HIS A 62 -7.68 -4.51 -10.98
N PRO A 63 -8.63 -3.71 -10.49
CA PRO A 63 -9.80 -3.33 -11.27
C PRO A 63 -9.41 -2.78 -12.65
N GLU A 64 -10.24 -3.06 -13.65
CA GLU A 64 -10.02 -2.59 -15.01
C GLU A 64 -9.82 -1.06 -15.06
N GLY A 65 -8.93 -0.60 -15.94
CA GLY A 65 -8.61 0.83 -16.07
C GLY A 65 -7.71 1.39 -14.95
N THR A 66 -7.38 0.62 -13.90
CA THR A 66 -6.45 1.09 -12.85
C THR A 66 -5.07 1.34 -13.44
N PRO A 67 -4.51 2.56 -13.33
CA PRO A 67 -3.15 2.84 -13.77
C PRO A 67 -2.17 2.03 -12.92
N THR A 68 -1.39 1.18 -13.57
CA THR A 68 -0.44 0.30 -12.88
C THR A 68 0.92 0.26 -13.56
N ARG A 69 1.95 -0.08 -12.78
CA ARG A 69 3.30 -0.41 -13.24
C ARG A 69 3.77 -1.70 -12.59
N SER A 70 4.68 -2.41 -13.25
CA SER A 70 5.35 -3.58 -12.68
C SER A 70 6.03 -3.22 -11.36
N ALA A 71 5.92 -4.08 -10.36
CA ALA A 71 6.51 -3.89 -9.04
C ALA A 71 8.05 -3.89 -9.12
N SER A 72 8.64 -4.71 -9.99
CA SER A 72 10.08 -4.77 -10.25
C SER A 72 10.69 -3.44 -10.70
N ARG A 73 9.91 -2.56 -11.35
CA ARG A 73 10.33 -1.19 -11.69
C ARG A 73 10.73 -0.36 -10.46
N PHE A 74 10.19 -0.70 -9.30
CA PHE A 74 10.48 -0.06 -8.02
C PHE A 74 11.32 -0.97 -7.12
N GLY A 75 12.06 -1.93 -7.71
CA GLY A 75 12.91 -2.87 -7.00
C GLY A 75 12.20 -3.74 -5.97
N LEU A 76 10.89 -3.97 -6.16
CA LEU A 76 10.13 -4.93 -5.37
C LEU A 76 10.34 -6.35 -5.94
N PRO A 77 10.40 -7.37 -5.07
CA PRO A 77 10.66 -8.73 -5.51
C PRO A 77 9.52 -9.30 -6.37
N VAL A 78 9.89 -10.11 -7.35
CA VAL A 78 8.96 -10.90 -8.15
C VAL A 78 8.75 -12.24 -7.44
N ASP A 79 7.50 -12.62 -7.21
CA ASP A 79 7.17 -13.92 -6.63
C ASP A 79 7.47 -15.01 -7.69
N PRO A 80 8.31 -16.02 -7.38
CA PRO A 80 8.70 -17.03 -8.37
C PRO A 80 7.55 -17.95 -8.80
N LEU A 81 6.48 -18.06 -7.99
CA LEU A 81 5.32 -18.90 -8.27
C LEU A 81 4.16 -18.09 -8.87
N LYS A 82 3.92 -16.89 -8.33
CA LYS A 82 2.79 -16.03 -8.73
C LYS A 82 3.16 -15.01 -9.82
N GLY A 83 4.46 -14.85 -10.09
CA GLY A 83 4.97 -13.94 -11.09
C GLY A 83 5.01 -12.47 -10.66
N GLU A 84 5.05 -11.58 -11.65
CA GLU A 84 5.15 -10.14 -11.47
C GLU A 84 3.87 -9.56 -10.85
N SER A 85 4.03 -8.82 -9.75
CA SER A 85 2.96 -7.99 -9.18
C SER A 85 2.92 -6.62 -9.85
N ARG A 86 1.78 -5.94 -9.76
CA ARG A 86 1.64 -4.57 -10.25
C ARG A 86 1.32 -3.63 -9.10
N VAL A 87 1.98 -2.48 -9.08
CA VAL A 87 1.68 -1.38 -8.14
C VAL A 87 0.69 -0.44 -8.80
N ASN A 88 -0.37 -0.07 -8.08
CA ASN A 88 -1.27 0.99 -8.48
C ASN A 88 -0.54 2.33 -8.37
N VAL A 89 -0.40 3.00 -9.52
CA VAL A 89 0.26 4.31 -9.63
C VAL A 89 -0.72 5.44 -9.94
N GLY A 90 -2.03 5.17 -9.84
CA GLY A 90 -3.08 6.19 -9.92
C GLY A 90 -3.30 6.88 -8.57
N GLN A 91 -4.56 7.24 -8.28
CA GLN A 91 -4.91 7.87 -7.01
C GLN A 91 -4.60 6.95 -5.82
N PRO A 92 -3.77 7.41 -4.86
CA PRO A 92 -3.52 6.70 -3.61
C PRO A 92 -4.82 6.36 -2.86
N LYS A 93 -4.79 5.28 -2.10
CA LYS A 93 -5.88 4.92 -1.18
C LYS A 93 -5.56 5.41 0.22
N VAL A 94 -6.59 5.77 0.97
CA VAL A 94 -6.45 6.10 2.40
C VAL A 94 -6.79 4.86 3.23
N VAL A 95 -6.00 4.60 4.27
CA VAL A 95 -6.20 3.51 5.24
C VAL A 95 -5.84 4.01 6.63
N HIS A 96 -6.61 3.62 7.64
CA HIS A 96 -6.22 3.83 9.03
C HIS A 96 -5.14 2.83 9.45
N GLN A 97 -4.09 3.28 10.12
CA GLN A 97 -2.90 2.50 10.45
C GLN A 97 -3.18 1.21 11.23
N GLU A 98 -4.23 1.16 12.04
CA GLU A 98 -4.63 -0.04 12.80
C GLU A 98 -5.03 -1.21 11.88
N ASN A 99 -5.42 -0.91 10.64
CA ASN A 99 -5.83 -1.88 9.62
C ASN A 99 -4.66 -2.35 8.76
N LEU A 100 -3.45 -1.85 9.04
CA LEU A 100 -2.22 -2.33 8.46
C LEU A 100 -1.65 -3.48 9.28
N ARG A 101 -1.03 -4.43 8.58
CA ARG A 101 -0.30 -5.54 9.18
C ARG A 101 1.11 -5.57 8.62
N PRO A 102 2.16 -5.69 9.44
CA PRO A 102 3.52 -5.75 8.94
C PRO A 102 3.72 -7.02 8.09
N ASN A 103 4.55 -6.92 7.07
CA ASN A 103 5.13 -8.10 6.43
C ASN A 103 6.06 -8.81 7.41
N LYS A 104 6.19 -10.14 7.26
CA LYS A 104 7.14 -10.97 8.00
C LYS A 104 8.02 -11.69 6.96
N PRO A 105 9.32 -11.35 6.83
CA PRO A 105 10.03 -10.29 7.56
C PRO A 105 9.51 -8.88 7.22
N HIS A 106 9.74 -7.90 8.10
CA HIS A 106 9.45 -6.50 7.79
C HIS A 106 10.23 -6.10 6.54
N THR A 107 9.59 -5.34 5.65
CA THR A 107 10.18 -4.95 4.38
C THR A 107 9.84 -3.50 4.11
N ALA A 108 10.85 -2.74 3.68
CA ALA A 108 10.70 -1.35 3.28
C ALA A 108 11.45 -1.14 1.95
N MET A 109 11.00 -0.16 1.18
CA MET A 109 11.65 0.25 -0.05
C MET A 109 12.95 0.99 0.25
N THR A 110 13.92 0.90 -0.67
CA THR A 110 15.06 1.83 -0.68
C THR A 110 14.58 3.23 -1.04
N TYR A 111 15.32 4.26 -0.61
CA TYR A 111 14.96 5.65 -0.85
C TYR A 111 14.75 5.96 -2.34
N ASN A 112 15.67 5.53 -3.21
CA ASN A 112 15.59 5.79 -4.66
C ASN A 112 14.35 5.16 -5.29
N ASN A 113 14.03 3.92 -4.91
CA ASN A 113 12.86 3.22 -5.42
C ASN A 113 11.56 3.87 -4.93
N PHE A 114 11.54 4.29 -3.67
CA PHE A 114 10.40 4.98 -3.10
C PHE A 114 10.16 6.36 -3.75
N ALA A 115 11.23 7.11 -3.99
CA ALA A 115 11.17 8.38 -4.72
C ALA A 115 10.66 8.19 -6.16
N ALA A 116 11.12 7.15 -6.86
CA ALA A 116 10.65 6.82 -8.20
C ALA A 116 9.14 6.48 -8.22
N LEU A 117 8.66 5.73 -7.22
CA LEU A 117 7.23 5.44 -7.08
C LEU A 117 6.40 6.72 -6.87
N LYS A 118 6.81 7.59 -5.94
CA LYS A 118 6.12 8.87 -5.70
C LYS A 118 6.08 9.73 -6.96
N ALA A 119 7.19 9.81 -7.69
CA ALA A 119 7.27 10.58 -8.92
C ALA A 119 6.30 10.04 -10.00
N GLU A 120 6.21 8.71 -10.15
CA GLU A 120 5.27 8.08 -11.09
C GLU A 120 3.81 8.34 -10.68
N ILE A 121 3.48 8.22 -9.39
CA ILE A 121 2.13 8.54 -8.87
C ILE A 121 1.79 10.00 -9.16
N PHE A 122 2.69 10.92 -8.81
CA PHE A 122 2.49 12.35 -9.04
C PHE A 122 2.28 12.67 -10.53
N LYS A 123 3.09 12.07 -11.41
CA LYS A 123 2.92 12.21 -12.86
C LYS A 123 1.54 11.75 -13.31
N ASN A 124 1.06 10.58 -12.86
CA ASN A 124 -0.25 10.08 -13.26
C ASN A 124 -1.39 10.97 -12.74
N LEU A 125 -1.28 11.53 -11.54
CA LEU A 125 -2.26 12.47 -11.00
C LEU A 125 -2.36 13.76 -11.81
N GLN A 126 -1.27 14.23 -12.41
CA GLN A 126 -1.28 15.42 -13.28
C GLN A 126 -1.93 15.17 -14.65
N HIS A 127 -1.94 13.93 -15.14
CA HIS A 127 -2.42 13.59 -16.48
C HIS A 127 -3.86 13.03 -16.47
N GLN A 128 -4.51 12.92 -15.32
CA GLN A 128 -5.94 12.59 -15.29
C GLN A 128 -6.75 13.83 -15.70
N PRO A 129 -7.55 13.77 -16.79
CA PRO A 129 -8.45 14.87 -17.12
C PRO A 129 -9.41 15.08 -15.95
N ARG A 130 -9.52 16.33 -15.48
CA ARG A 130 -10.55 16.72 -14.50
C ARG A 130 -11.90 16.52 -15.15
N THR A 131 -12.56 15.39 -14.89
CA THR A 131 -14.00 15.27 -15.08
C THR A 131 -14.66 16.15 -14.03
N TYR A 132 -15.10 17.33 -14.48
CA TYR A 132 -16.06 18.19 -13.78
C TYR A 132 -17.48 17.64 -13.98
#